data_AF-A0A8J7QWM9-F1
#
_entry.id   AF-A0A8J7QWM9-F1
#
_cell.length_a   1.000
_cell.length_b   1.000
_cell.length_c   1.000
_cell.angle_alpha   90.00
_cell.angle_beta   90.00
_cell.angle_gamma   90.00
#
_symmetry.space_group_name_H-M   'P 1'
#
loop_
_entity.id
_entity.type
_entity.pdbx_description
1 polymer ?
#
loop_
_entity_poly.entity_id
_entity_poly.type
_entity_poly.pdbx_seq_one_letter_code
_entity_poly.pdbx_strand_id
1 'polypeptide(L)'
;MGNKTPRVREARGAGVPEADPLPGFAENGRASLAGEHLPTAVELMAGMPFFEGSMHSDMAEWGREHAREIRKRGDLDGALHHLRLLDRLVMNPGEGAVERLLAGIDPELGWHESETRQSLLRARVYLAHFLVPEHMVFVAGELAALSLSHPGAGSRVFIRKAFAWTALCHEIQQRGLRGAVTDFPAFERAFELKFGGAAPACRGTAH
;
A
#
# COMPACT_ATOMS: atom_id res chain seq x y z
N MET A 1 -8.97 -25.78 54.25
CA MET A 1 -8.51 -24.46 53.76
C MET A 1 -8.37 -24.56 52.25
N GLY A 2 -9.37 -24.08 51.50
CA GLY A 2 -9.42 -24.20 50.05
C GLY A 2 -8.86 -22.95 49.38
N ASN A 3 -7.67 -23.05 48.78
CA ASN A 3 -7.07 -21.98 48.00
C ASN A 3 -7.78 -21.88 46.64
N LYS A 4 -8.66 -20.89 46.48
CA LYS A 4 -9.25 -20.54 45.17
C LYS A 4 -8.30 -19.57 44.47
N THR A 5 -7.50 -20.09 43.55
CA THR A 5 -6.76 -19.29 42.57
C THR A 5 -7.76 -18.52 41.71
N PRO A 6 -7.67 -17.19 41.56
CA PRO A 6 -8.56 -16.45 40.70
C PRO A 6 -8.21 -16.74 39.23
N ARG A 7 -9.17 -17.31 38.49
CA ARG A 7 -9.06 -17.47 37.03
C ARG A 7 -8.99 -16.09 36.39
N VAL A 8 -7.84 -15.77 35.81
CA VAL A 8 -7.67 -14.64 34.89
C VAL A 8 -8.63 -14.86 33.72
N ARG A 9 -9.65 -14.01 33.63
CA ARG A 9 -10.59 -14.00 32.52
C ARG A 9 -9.83 -13.40 31.34
N GLU A 10 -9.46 -14.23 30.37
CA GLU A 10 -8.96 -13.76 29.07
C GLU A 10 -10.01 -12.82 28.47
N ALA A 11 -9.74 -11.53 28.54
CA ALA A 11 -10.45 -10.55 27.75
C ALA A 11 -10.04 -10.82 26.30
N ARG A 12 -10.89 -11.56 25.56
CA ARG A 12 -10.88 -11.52 24.10
C ARG A 12 -11.07 -10.06 23.73
N GLY A 13 -9.98 -9.40 23.37
CA GLY A 13 -10.01 -8.06 22.82
C GLY A 13 -10.81 -8.12 21.53
N ALA A 14 -12.07 -7.69 21.60
CA ALA A 14 -12.77 -7.23 20.42
C ALA A 14 -11.93 -6.06 19.91
N GLY A 15 -11.15 -6.30 18.85
CA GLY A 15 -10.39 -5.26 18.19
C GLY A 15 -11.35 -4.11 17.89
N VAL A 16 -11.00 -2.91 18.36
CA VAL A 16 -11.71 -1.70 17.92
C VAL A 16 -11.65 -1.73 16.40
N PRO A 17 -12.79 -1.62 15.68
CA PRO A 17 -12.76 -1.55 14.23
C PRO A 17 -11.80 -0.43 13.86
N GLU A 18 -10.73 -0.78 13.14
CA GLU A 18 -9.77 0.20 12.68
C GLU A 18 -10.54 1.25 11.87
N ALA A 19 -10.37 2.52 12.22
CA ALA A 19 -11.11 3.57 11.57
C ALA A 19 -10.77 3.59 10.08
N ASP A 20 -11.78 3.77 9.23
CA ASP A 20 -11.58 3.81 7.78
C ASP A 20 -10.55 4.89 7.43
N PRO A 21 -9.41 4.51 6.82
CA PRO A 21 -8.36 5.47 6.48
C PRO A 21 -8.78 6.40 5.35
N LEU A 22 -9.74 5.97 4.53
CA LEU A 22 -10.26 6.65 3.35
C LEU A 22 -11.78 6.42 3.25
N PRO A 23 -12.53 7.34 2.61
CA PRO A 23 -13.94 7.12 2.33
C PRO A 23 -14.17 5.83 1.52
N GLY A 24 -15.13 5.00 1.94
CA GLY A 24 -15.49 3.77 1.22
C GLY A 24 -14.46 2.64 1.30
N PHE A 25 -13.41 2.75 2.12
CA PHE A 25 -12.27 1.83 2.13
C PHE A 25 -12.67 0.35 2.24
N ALA A 26 -13.57 0.01 3.17
CA ALA A 26 -14.02 -1.38 3.34
C ALA A 26 -14.84 -1.91 2.16
N GLU A 27 -15.64 -1.04 1.52
CA GLU A 27 -16.45 -1.41 0.35
C GLU A 27 -15.57 -1.58 -0.89
N ASN A 28 -14.71 -0.59 -1.15
CA ASN A 28 -13.72 -0.61 -2.23
C ASN A 28 -12.77 -1.80 -2.09
N GLY A 29 -12.37 -2.16 -0.88
CA GLY A 29 -11.54 -3.35 -0.63
C GLY A 29 -12.24 -4.65 -1.00
N ARG A 30 -13.54 -4.79 -0.72
CA ARG A 30 -14.33 -5.97 -1.15
C ARG A 30 -14.51 -5.99 -2.67
N ALA A 31 -14.82 -4.85 -3.27
CA ALA A 31 -14.93 -4.71 -4.72
C ALA A 31 -13.60 -5.02 -5.42
N SER A 32 -12.47 -4.64 -4.84
CA SER A 32 -11.14 -4.95 -5.39
C SER A 32 -10.85 -6.44 -5.42
N LEU A 33 -11.16 -7.14 -4.33
CA LEU A 33 -11.04 -8.60 -4.26
C LEU A 33 -11.98 -9.31 -5.25
N ALA A 34 -13.14 -8.71 -5.54
CA ALA A 34 -14.09 -9.20 -6.53
C ALA A 34 -13.71 -8.87 -8.00
N GLY A 35 -12.66 -8.08 -8.22
CA GLY A 35 -12.27 -7.63 -9.57
C GLY A 35 -13.17 -6.51 -10.13
N GLU A 36 -13.93 -5.83 -9.27
CA GLU A 36 -14.90 -4.79 -9.64
C GLU A 36 -14.37 -3.37 -9.44
N HIS A 37 -13.33 -3.21 -8.61
CA HIS A 37 -12.65 -1.93 -8.34
C HIS A 37 -11.16 -2.10 -8.52
N LEU A 38 -10.52 -1.23 -9.31
CA LEU A 38 -9.06 -1.15 -9.33
C LEU A 38 -8.64 -0.20 -8.20
N PRO A 39 -7.92 -0.69 -7.15
CA PRO A 39 -7.47 0.18 -6.07
C PRO A 39 -6.68 1.37 -6.63
N THR A 40 -6.73 2.52 -6.00
CA THR A 40 -5.81 3.64 -6.24
C THR A 40 -4.47 3.40 -5.53
N ALA A 41 -3.41 4.13 -5.90
CA ALA A 41 -2.12 3.97 -5.23
C ALA A 41 -2.18 4.33 -3.74
N VAL A 42 -2.99 5.33 -3.38
CA VAL A 42 -3.22 5.74 -1.98
C VAL A 42 -3.96 4.65 -1.21
N GLU A 43 -4.98 4.03 -1.81
CA GLU A 43 -5.68 2.90 -1.19
C GLU A 43 -4.77 1.70 -0.95
N LEU A 44 -3.90 1.34 -1.91
CA LEU A 44 -2.91 0.29 -1.70
C LEU A 44 -1.95 0.61 -0.56
N MET A 45 -1.42 1.84 -0.48
CA MET A 45 -0.56 2.26 0.63
C MET A 45 -1.27 2.19 1.98
N ALA A 46 -2.58 2.45 2.01
CA ALA A 46 -3.43 2.34 3.19
C ALA A 46 -3.73 0.88 3.58
N GLY A 47 -3.30 -0.10 2.79
CA GLY A 47 -3.47 -1.53 3.06
C GLY A 47 -4.66 -2.16 2.33
N MET A 48 -5.22 -1.51 1.31
CA MET A 48 -6.25 -2.13 0.48
C MET A 48 -5.66 -3.34 -0.26
N PRO A 49 -6.38 -4.47 -0.37
CA PRO A 49 -5.92 -5.58 -1.19
C PRO A 49 -5.75 -5.16 -2.64
N PHE A 50 -4.81 -5.80 -3.32
CA PHE A 50 -4.67 -5.72 -4.77
C PHE A 50 -5.93 -6.23 -5.48
N PHE A 51 -6.14 -5.77 -6.71
CA PHE A 51 -7.15 -6.30 -7.61
C PHE A 51 -7.09 -7.84 -7.68
N GLU A 52 -8.24 -8.49 -7.50
CA GLU A 52 -8.38 -9.96 -7.40
C GLU A 52 -7.47 -10.62 -6.35
N GLY A 53 -6.97 -9.86 -5.37
CA GLY A 53 -6.01 -10.33 -4.38
C GLY A 53 -4.62 -10.64 -4.94
N SER A 54 -4.31 -10.23 -6.17
CA SER A 54 -3.07 -10.57 -6.87
C SER A 54 -2.39 -9.31 -7.39
N MET A 55 -1.18 -9.04 -6.89
CA MET A 55 -0.35 -7.94 -7.39
C MET A 55 -0.09 -8.05 -8.91
N HIS A 56 0.04 -9.26 -9.44
CA HIS A 56 0.25 -9.47 -10.88
C HIS A 56 -1.02 -9.16 -11.69
N SER A 57 -2.20 -9.55 -11.18
CA SER A 57 -3.49 -9.20 -11.81
C SER A 57 -3.70 -7.69 -11.79
N ASP A 58 -3.42 -7.05 -10.65
CA ASP A 58 -3.51 -5.61 -10.46
C ASP A 58 -2.60 -4.83 -11.41
N MET A 59 -1.33 -5.22 -11.55
CA MET A 59 -0.41 -4.65 -12.52
C MET A 59 -0.92 -4.76 -13.96
N ALA A 60 -1.46 -5.93 -14.32
CA ALA A 60 -1.94 -6.19 -15.67
C ALA A 60 -3.23 -5.42 -15.97
N GLU A 61 -4.15 -5.29 -15.01
CA GLU A 61 -5.39 -4.54 -15.20
C GLU A 61 -5.12 -3.03 -15.19
N TRP A 62 -4.32 -2.54 -14.24
CA TRP A 62 -3.88 -1.14 -14.22
C TRP A 62 -3.15 -0.75 -15.51
N GLY A 63 -2.24 -1.61 -16.01
CA GLY A 63 -1.55 -1.37 -17.27
C GLY A 63 -2.51 -1.30 -18.47
N ARG A 64 -3.54 -2.15 -18.51
CA ARG A 64 -4.58 -2.15 -19.56
C ARG A 64 -5.44 -0.91 -19.52
N GLU A 65 -5.96 -0.56 -18.35
CA GLU A 65 -6.81 0.62 -18.17
C GLU A 65 -6.04 1.90 -18.50
N HIS A 66 -4.81 2.01 -17.99
CA HIS A 66 -3.98 3.17 -18.23
C HIS A 66 -3.61 3.31 -19.72
N ALA A 67 -3.28 2.21 -20.41
CA ALA A 67 -3.04 2.22 -21.84
C ALA A 67 -4.31 2.58 -22.65
N ARG A 68 -5.48 2.15 -22.20
CA ARG A 68 -6.79 2.50 -22.81
C ARG A 68 -7.04 4.00 -22.71
N GLU A 69 -6.81 4.60 -21.55
CA GLU A 69 -7.02 6.04 -21.34
C GLU A 69 -6.05 6.90 -22.16
N ILE A 70 -4.79 6.49 -22.27
CA ILE A 70 -3.82 7.16 -23.16
C ILE A 70 -4.31 7.12 -24.62
N ARG A 71 -4.71 5.93 -25.11
CA ARG A 71 -5.19 5.76 -26.49
C ARG A 71 -6.44 6.61 -26.77
N LYS A 72 -7.34 6.73 -25.79
CA LYS A 72 -8.59 7.50 -25.90
C LYS A 72 -8.35 9.00 -26.11
N ARG A 73 -7.21 9.54 -25.66
CA ARG A 73 -6.86 10.98 -25.79
C ARG A 73 -6.37 11.35 -27.19
N GLY A 74 -5.89 10.38 -27.96
CA GLY A 74 -5.50 10.57 -29.36
C GLY A 74 -4.13 11.20 -29.60
N ASP A 75 -3.41 11.67 -28.58
CA ASP A 75 -2.03 12.15 -28.72
C ASP A 75 -1.04 10.99 -28.55
N LEU A 76 -0.80 10.28 -29.66
CA LEU A 76 0.03 9.07 -29.67
C LEU A 76 1.51 9.36 -29.92
N ASP A 77 1.85 10.47 -30.58
CA ASP A 77 3.22 10.71 -31.07
C ASP A 77 4.25 10.91 -29.93
N GLY A 78 3.80 11.32 -28.73
CA GLY A 78 4.61 11.30 -27.50
C GLY A 78 4.40 10.07 -26.60
N ALA A 79 3.28 9.36 -26.74
CA ALA A 79 2.86 8.31 -25.81
C ALA A 79 3.27 6.88 -26.23
N LEU A 80 3.73 6.68 -27.47
CA LEU A 80 4.09 5.36 -28.00
C LEU A 80 5.13 4.62 -27.14
N HIS A 81 6.13 5.33 -26.62
CA HIS A 81 7.14 4.70 -25.75
C HIS A 81 6.50 4.15 -24.48
N HIS A 82 5.68 4.97 -23.82
CA HIS A 82 4.99 4.58 -22.59
C HIS A 82 3.97 3.45 -22.82
N LEU A 83 3.20 3.51 -23.92
CA LEU A 83 2.29 2.43 -24.31
C LEU A 83 3.03 1.08 -24.44
N ARG A 84 4.25 1.07 -25.00
CA ARG A 84 5.06 -0.15 -25.09
C ARG A 84 5.53 -0.65 -23.73
N LEU A 85 5.82 0.25 -22.78
CA LEU A 85 6.16 -0.13 -21.41
C LEU A 85 4.95 -0.74 -20.69
N LEU A 86 3.77 -0.17 -20.89
CA LEU A 86 2.53 -0.73 -20.36
C LEU A 86 2.20 -2.08 -20.98
N ASP A 87 2.29 -2.24 -22.30
CA ASP A 87 2.04 -3.52 -22.96
C ASP A 87 3.00 -4.60 -22.41
N ARG A 88 4.27 -4.26 -22.14
CA ARG A 88 5.22 -5.18 -21.48
C ARG A 88 4.82 -5.51 -20.04
N LEU A 89 4.37 -4.53 -19.27
CA LEU A 89 3.87 -4.76 -17.91
C LEU A 89 2.66 -5.70 -17.92
N VAL A 90 1.73 -5.51 -18.87
CA VAL A 90 0.54 -6.36 -19.02
C VAL A 90 0.91 -7.79 -19.40
N MET A 91 1.86 -7.96 -20.33
CA MET A 91 2.26 -9.28 -20.82
C MET A 91 3.11 -10.07 -19.83
N ASN A 92 3.93 -9.39 -19.04
CA ASN A 92 4.79 -10.01 -18.04
C ASN A 92 4.91 -9.12 -16.79
N PRO A 93 3.90 -9.13 -15.92
CA PRO A 93 3.92 -8.35 -14.68
C PRO A 93 5.07 -8.82 -13.79
N GLY A 94 5.83 -7.88 -13.24
CA GLY A 94 6.99 -8.20 -12.42
C GLY A 94 7.88 -7.01 -12.14
N GLU A 95 8.80 -7.17 -11.19
CA GLU A 95 9.71 -6.11 -10.71
C GLU A 95 10.40 -5.37 -11.86
N GLY A 96 11.13 -6.09 -12.72
CA GLY A 96 11.86 -5.47 -13.82
C GLY A 96 10.96 -4.80 -14.87
N ALA A 97 9.69 -5.21 -15.00
CA ALA A 97 8.74 -4.52 -15.86
C ALA A 97 8.32 -3.17 -15.25
N VAL A 98 8.10 -3.13 -13.94
CA VAL A 98 7.79 -1.91 -13.20
C VAL A 98 9.00 -0.97 -13.15
N GLU A 99 10.21 -1.45 -12.96
CA GLU A 99 11.43 -0.62 -12.99
C GLU A 99 11.59 0.09 -14.33
N ARG A 100 11.41 -0.64 -15.44
CA ARG A 100 11.45 -0.07 -16.79
C ARG A 100 10.34 0.95 -17.01
N LEU A 101 9.14 0.68 -16.49
CA LEU A 101 8.04 1.63 -16.56
C LEU A 101 8.38 2.91 -15.78
N LEU A 102 8.86 2.78 -14.54
CA LEU A 102 9.23 3.92 -13.70
C LEU A 102 10.32 4.77 -14.34
N ALA A 103 11.34 4.14 -14.94
CA ALA A 103 12.42 4.84 -15.63
C ALA A 103 11.99 5.51 -16.95
N GLY A 104 10.91 5.02 -17.57
CA GLY A 104 10.37 5.55 -18.82
C GLY A 104 9.21 6.53 -18.67
N ILE A 105 8.71 6.75 -17.45
CA ILE A 105 7.78 7.85 -17.16
C ILE A 105 8.57 9.15 -17.19
N ASP A 106 8.34 9.95 -18.23
CA ASP A 106 8.94 11.26 -18.39
C ASP A 106 7.92 12.36 -18.01
N PRO A 107 8.16 13.13 -16.93
CA PRO A 107 7.31 14.24 -16.53
C PRO A 107 7.20 15.35 -17.58
N GLU A 108 8.18 15.47 -18.49
CA GLU A 108 8.24 16.52 -19.51
C GLU A 108 7.44 16.19 -20.77
N LEU A 109 6.94 14.95 -20.92
CA LEU A 109 6.12 14.52 -22.07
C LEU A 109 4.72 15.15 -22.12
N GLY A 110 4.42 16.18 -21.33
CA GLY A 110 3.18 16.96 -21.42
C GLY A 110 1.95 16.23 -20.89
N TRP A 111 2.14 15.19 -20.09
CA TRP A 111 1.07 14.48 -19.41
C TRP A 111 0.43 15.37 -18.35
N HIS A 112 -0.85 15.15 -18.04
CA HIS A 112 -1.45 15.81 -16.88
C HIS A 112 -0.64 15.48 -15.63
N GLU A 113 -0.10 16.51 -14.98
CA GLU A 113 0.80 16.42 -13.83
C GLU A 113 0.26 15.48 -12.73
N SER A 114 -1.06 15.51 -12.49
CA SER A 114 -1.74 14.65 -11.53
C SER A 114 -1.66 13.17 -11.89
N GLU A 115 -1.76 12.80 -13.16
CA GLU A 115 -1.77 11.41 -13.62
C GLU A 115 -0.37 10.84 -13.71
N THR A 116 0.59 11.64 -14.14
CA THR A 116 2.02 11.31 -14.05
C THR A 116 2.37 11.01 -12.61
N ARG A 117 1.97 11.90 -11.68
CA ARG A 117 2.20 11.70 -10.24
C ARG A 117 1.55 10.41 -9.73
N GLN A 118 0.30 10.13 -10.10
CA GLN A 118 -0.38 8.89 -9.69
C GLN A 118 0.29 7.64 -10.27
N SER A 119 0.76 7.69 -11.51
CA SER A 119 1.45 6.58 -12.17
C SER A 119 2.82 6.31 -11.55
N LEU A 120 3.58 7.37 -11.25
CA LEU A 120 4.83 7.29 -10.51
C LEU A 120 4.61 6.70 -9.12
N LEU A 121 3.58 7.17 -8.40
CA LEU A 121 3.23 6.67 -7.09
C LEU A 121 2.86 5.18 -7.15
N ARG A 122 2.03 4.77 -8.13
CA ARG A 122 1.63 3.37 -8.34
C ARG A 122 2.82 2.45 -8.60
N ALA A 123 3.72 2.86 -9.51
CA ALA A 123 4.93 2.09 -9.80
C ALA A 123 5.83 1.93 -8.55
N ARG A 124 5.98 2.99 -7.76
CA ARG A 124 6.75 2.93 -6.50
C ARG A 124 6.10 2.03 -5.45
N VAL A 125 4.76 2.03 -5.35
CA VAL A 125 4.04 1.09 -4.48
C VAL A 125 4.35 -0.35 -4.86
N TYR A 126 4.25 -0.71 -6.15
CA TYR A 126 4.62 -2.06 -6.59
C TYR A 126 6.06 -2.43 -6.25
N LEU A 127 7.03 -1.53 -6.48
CA LEU A 127 8.43 -1.80 -6.15
C LEU A 127 8.67 -1.91 -4.64
N ALA A 128 7.93 -1.15 -3.82
CA ALA A 128 7.94 -1.33 -2.37
C ALA A 128 7.44 -2.73 -1.98
N HIS A 129 6.40 -3.24 -2.65
CA HIS A 129 5.92 -4.61 -2.46
C HIS A 129 6.89 -5.69 -2.98
N PHE A 130 7.73 -5.37 -3.97
CA PHE A 130 8.92 -6.17 -4.34
C PHE A 130 10.12 -5.97 -3.41
N LEU A 131 9.90 -5.29 -2.29
CA LEU A 131 10.89 -5.08 -1.24
C LEU A 131 12.15 -4.34 -1.71
N VAL A 132 11.96 -3.39 -2.64
CA VAL A 132 13.01 -2.48 -3.09
C VAL A 132 13.14 -1.35 -2.06
N PRO A 133 14.24 -1.28 -1.27
CA PRO A 133 14.33 -0.43 -0.08
C PRO A 133 14.04 1.05 -0.31
N GLU A 134 14.56 1.62 -1.39
CA GLU A 134 14.35 3.03 -1.76
C GLU A 134 12.87 3.37 -1.96
N HIS A 135 12.08 2.42 -2.48
CA HIS A 135 10.65 2.60 -2.71
C HIS A 135 9.82 2.34 -1.45
N MET A 136 10.29 1.48 -0.55
CA MET A 136 9.67 1.27 0.76
C MET A 136 9.78 2.54 1.62
N VAL A 137 10.95 3.16 1.67
CA VAL A 137 11.16 4.43 2.39
C VAL A 137 10.32 5.54 1.75
N PHE A 138 10.26 5.58 0.42
CA PHE A 138 9.40 6.53 -0.28
C PHE A 138 7.93 6.39 0.12
N VAL A 139 7.37 5.17 0.09
CA VAL A 139 5.98 4.90 0.50
C VAL A 139 5.74 5.25 1.97
N ALA A 140 6.69 4.96 2.85
CA ALA A 140 6.62 5.38 4.25
C ALA A 140 6.53 6.91 4.39
N GLY A 141 7.32 7.65 3.61
CA GLY A 141 7.29 9.12 3.56
C GLY A 141 5.95 9.68 3.07
N GLU A 142 5.40 9.11 1.99
CA GLU A 142 4.09 9.50 1.45
C GLU A 142 2.96 9.23 2.46
N LEU A 143 2.99 8.09 3.15
CA LEU A 143 2.05 7.79 4.23
C LEU A 143 2.17 8.77 5.39
N ALA A 144 3.39 9.12 5.80
CA ALA A 144 3.61 10.15 6.83
C ALA A 144 3.04 11.50 6.39
N ALA A 145 3.24 11.91 5.13
CA ALA A 145 2.68 13.14 4.58
C ALA A 145 1.14 13.10 4.53
N LEU A 146 0.55 12.00 4.06
CA LEU A 146 -0.91 11.79 4.04
C LEU A 146 -1.53 11.89 5.43
N SER A 147 -0.81 11.45 6.47
CA SER A 147 -1.27 11.55 7.86
C SER A 147 -1.46 13.00 8.34
N LEU A 148 -0.70 13.95 7.77
CA LEU A 148 -0.81 15.38 8.07
C LEU A 148 -2.03 16.00 7.37
N SER A 149 -2.40 15.49 6.20
CA SER A 149 -3.55 15.97 5.42
C SER A 149 -4.89 15.35 5.85
N HIS A 150 -4.88 14.27 6.64
CA HIS A 150 -6.08 13.56 7.09
C HIS A 150 -6.17 13.50 8.62
N PRO A 151 -6.48 14.62 9.31
CA PRO A 151 -6.51 14.67 10.76
C PRO A 151 -7.57 13.72 11.34
N GLY A 152 -7.28 13.17 12.52
CA GLY A 152 -8.19 12.26 13.23
C GLY A 152 -7.80 10.79 13.09
N ALA A 153 -8.78 9.91 12.95
CA ALA A 153 -8.55 8.47 13.03
C ALA A 153 -7.78 7.92 11.81
N GLY A 154 -8.00 8.48 10.62
CA GLY A 154 -7.23 8.14 9.41
C GLY A 154 -5.73 8.46 9.52
N SER A 155 -5.37 9.56 10.18
CA SER A 155 -3.96 9.91 10.48
C SER A 155 -3.22 8.78 11.19
N ARG A 156 -3.86 8.12 12.16
CA ARG A 156 -3.23 7.04 12.95
C ARG A 156 -2.96 5.80 12.09
N VAL A 157 -3.85 5.47 11.16
CA VAL A 157 -3.63 4.35 10.24
C VAL A 157 -2.41 4.64 9.38
N PHE A 158 -2.36 5.80 8.72
CA PHE A 158 -1.22 6.19 7.89
C PHE A 158 0.12 6.22 8.65
N ILE A 159 0.14 6.75 9.87
CA ILE A 159 1.35 6.75 10.72
C ILE A 159 1.81 5.32 11.01
N ARG A 160 0.90 4.42 11.39
CA ARG A 160 1.24 3.01 11.66
C ARG A 160 1.80 2.32 10.43
N LYS A 161 1.15 2.49 9.27
CA LYS A 161 1.62 1.96 7.99
C LYS A 161 3.00 2.51 7.64
N ALA A 162 3.24 3.81 7.81
CA ALA A 162 4.55 4.42 7.59
C ALA A 162 5.66 3.80 8.47
N PHE A 163 5.37 3.59 9.76
CA PHE A 163 6.30 2.90 10.66
C PHE A 163 6.52 1.44 10.27
N ALA A 164 5.47 0.72 9.87
CA ALA A 164 5.59 -0.67 9.43
C ALA A 164 6.51 -0.79 8.19
N TRP A 165 6.31 0.05 7.17
CA TRP A 165 7.18 0.10 5.99
C TRP A 165 8.64 0.42 6.35
N THR A 166 8.86 1.41 7.22
CA THR A 166 10.21 1.80 7.67
C THR A 166 10.89 0.67 8.44
N ALA A 167 10.18 0.02 9.36
CA ALA A 167 10.68 -1.10 10.14
C ALA A 167 11.04 -2.29 9.25
N LEU A 168 10.20 -2.62 8.26
CA LEU A 168 10.51 -3.69 7.32
C LEU A 168 11.74 -3.36 6.48
N CYS A 169 11.83 -2.13 5.97
CA CYS A 169 12.98 -1.70 5.17
C CYS A 169 14.27 -1.88 5.96
N HIS A 170 14.27 -1.47 7.24
CA HIS A 170 15.39 -1.64 8.14
C HIS A 170 15.76 -3.12 8.34
N GLU A 171 14.78 -3.99 8.58
CA GLU A 171 15.01 -5.43 8.75
C GLU A 171 15.61 -6.08 7.49
N ILE A 172 15.11 -5.70 6.31
CA ILE A 172 15.62 -6.21 5.02
C ILE A 172 17.06 -5.75 4.80
N GLN A 173 17.36 -4.49 5.05
CA GLN A 173 18.71 -3.93 4.91
C GLN A 173 19.70 -4.52 5.91
N GLN A 174 19.30 -4.73 7.17
CA GLN A 174 20.18 -5.28 8.20
C GLN A 174 20.46 -6.77 8.04
N ARG A 175 19.44 -7.54 7.66
CA ARG A 175 19.52 -9.00 7.65
C ARG A 175 19.70 -9.60 6.26
N GLY A 176 19.72 -8.77 5.21
CA GLY A 176 19.84 -9.23 3.82
C GLY A 176 18.66 -10.11 3.37
N LEU A 177 17.49 -9.96 4.00
CA LEU A 177 16.35 -10.88 3.89
C LEU A 177 15.48 -10.67 2.64
N ARG A 178 15.99 -10.01 1.60
CA ARG A 178 15.19 -9.73 0.40
C ARG A 178 14.62 -11.00 -0.25
N GLY A 179 15.28 -12.15 -0.08
CA GLY A 179 14.77 -13.46 -0.52
C GLY A 179 13.97 -14.27 0.53
N ALA A 180 13.89 -13.80 1.77
CA ALA A 180 13.29 -14.54 2.90
C ALA A 180 11.98 -13.93 3.42
N VAL A 181 11.74 -12.65 3.16
CA VAL A 181 10.43 -12.02 3.33
C VAL A 181 9.78 -11.96 1.96
N THR A 182 8.62 -12.61 1.79
CA THR A 182 7.93 -12.68 0.49
C THR A 182 6.57 -11.99 0.48
N ASP A 183 6.12 -11.48 1.64
CA ASP A 183 4.74 -10.98 1.81
C ASP A 183 4.68 -9.83 2.83
N PHE A 184 4.53 -8.59 2.32
CA PHE A 184 4.34 -7.39 3.15
C PHE A 184 3.09 -7.49 4.04
N PRO A 185 1.89 -7.86 3.53
CA PRO A 185 0.72 -8.16 4.37
C PRO A 185 1.00 -9.12 5.54
N ALA A 186 1.81 -10.15 5.36
CA ALA A 186 2.18 -11.04 6.46
C ALA A 186 3.10 -10.36 7.49
N PHE A 187 4.09 -9.61 7.02
CA PHE A 187 4.94 -8.81 7.91
C PHE A 187 4.11 -7.79 8.69
N GLU A 188 3.21 -7.09 8.03
CA GLU A 188 2.36 -6.08 8.62
C GLU A 188 1.47 -6.66 9.71
N ARG A 189 0.80 -7.79 9.46
CA ARG A 189 0.04 -8.52 10.51
C ARG A 189 0.95 -8.88 11.69
N ALA A 190 2.16 -9.35 11.44
CA ALA A 190 3.12 -9.67 12.50
C ALA A 190 3.59 -8.43 13.27
N PHE A 191 3.81 -7.32 12.57
CA PHE A 191 4.17 -6.02 13.14
C PHE A 191 3.03 -5.47 14.00
N GLU A 192 1.79 -5.49 13.52
CA GLU A 192 0.59 -5.08 14.26
C GLU A 192 0.34 -5.98 15.48
N LEU A 193 0.54 -7.30 15.38
CA LEU A 193 0.45 -8.19 16.54
C LEU A 193 1.52 -7.88 17.60
N LYS A 194 2.72 -7.47 17.16
CA LYS A 194 3.86 -7.22 18.05
C LYS A 194 3.86 -5.81 18.65
N PHE A 195 3.40 -4.81 17.90
CA PHE A 195 3.52 -3.39 18.24
C PHE A 195 2.18 -2.62 18.23
N GLY A 196 1.12 -3.20 17.66
CA GLY A 196 -0.21 -2.60 17.57
C GLY A 196 -1.04 -2.70 18.85
N GLY A 197 -0.40 -2.85 20.01
CA GLY A 197 -1.04 -2.96 21.31
C GLY A 197 -2.15 -1.92 21.49
N ALA A 198 -3.29 -2.37 22.03
CA ALA A 198 -4.44 -1.54 22.37
C ALA A 198 -3.95 -0.25 23.03
N ALA A 199 -4.41 0.89 22.50
CA ALA A 199 -4.12 2.20 23.09
C ALA A 199 -4.34 2.11 24.60
N PRO A 200 -3.38 2.54 25.45
CA PRO A 200 -3.62 2.57 26.88
C PRO A 200 -4.88 3.40 27.10
N ALA A 201 -5.89 2.78 27.70
CA ALA A 201 -7.08 3.48 28.12
C ALA A 201 -6.61 4.65 28.98
N CYS A 202 -6.79 5.88 28.49
CA CYS A 202 -6.57 7.08 29.27
C CYS A 202 -7.48 6.98 30.50
N ARG A 203 -6.94 6.50 31.63
CA ARG A 203 -7.58 6.65 32.92
C ARG A 203 -7.51 8.15 33.22
N GLY A 204 -8.61 8.84 32.97
CA GLY A 204 -8.81 10.19 33.48
C GLY A 204 -8.58 10.16 34.97
N THR A 205 -7.54 10.85 35.42
CA THR A 205 -7.40 11.27 36.81
C THR A 205 -8.48 12.32 37.05
N ALA A 206 -9.53 11.93 37.74
CA ALA A 206 -10.42 12.88 38.39
C ALA A 206 -9.65 13.49 39.56
N HIS A 207 -9.43 14.80 39.49
CA HIS A 207 -9.14 15.66 40.63
C HIS A 207 -10.26 16.68 40.72
#